data_AF-M4MFC2-F1
#
_entry.id   AF-M4MFC2-F1
#
_cell.length_a   1.000
_cell.length_b   1.000
_cell.length_c   1.000
_cell.angle_alpha   90.00
_cell.angle_beta   90.00
_cell.angle_gamma   90.00
#
_symmetry.space_group_name_H-M   'P 1'
#
loop_
_entity.id
_entity.type
_entity.pdbx_description
1 polymer ?
#
loop_
_entity_poly.entity_id
_entity_poly.type
_entity_poly.pdbx_seq_one_letter_code
_entity_poly.pdbx_strand_id
1 'polypeptide(L)' 'MSFIGTWRDEIRIDQEAVAAYIGGELQPNAGAHSGRDWGPFDIQKEVIDLCPTECMWLEDGKLMINNRE' A
#
# COMPACT_ATOMS: atom_id res chain seq x y z
N MET A 1 -22.25 3.55 22.53
CA MET A 1 -21.45 4.65 21.95
C MET A 1 -20.10 4.06 21.57
N SER A 2 -19.63 4.26 20.33
CA SER A 2 -18.33 3.75 19.86
C SER A 2 -17.35 4.90 19.69
N PHE A 3 -16.07 4.67 20.00
CA PHE A 3 -14.98 5.63 19.85
C PHE A 3 -13.87 4.97 19.06
N ILE A 4 -13.55 5.51 17.88
CA ILE A 4 -12.60 4.93 16.94
C ILE A 4 -11.56 6.00 16.60
N GLY A 5 -10.29 5.68 16.82
CA GLY A 5 -9.17 6.61 16.55
C GLY A 5 -8.88 6.77 15.06
N THR A 6 -8.32 7.92 14.70
CA THR A 6 -7.82 8.26 13.36
C THR A 6 -6.66 9.25 13.49
N TRP A 7 -6.00 9.55 12.37
CA TRP A 7 -5.04 10.65 12.24
C TRP A 7 -5.62 11.78 11.37
N ARG A 8 -4.88 12.89 11.22
CA ARG A 8 -5.29 14.08 10.44
C ARG A 8 -4.16 14.69 9.61
N ASP A 9 -2.98 14.11 9.69
CA ASP A 9 -1.76 14.46 8.98
C ASP A 9 -1.50 13.45 7.83
N GLU A 10 -0.35 13.57 7.17
CA GLU A 10 -0.02 12.75 6.01
C GLU A 10 0.39 11.32 6.41
N ILE A 11 -0.02 10.35 5.60
CA ILE A 11 0.53 8.99 5.68
C ILE A 11 2.02 9.07 5.35
N ARG A 12 2.85 8.55 6.25
CA ARG A 12 4.30 8.50 6.07
C ARG A 12 4.67 7.35 5.14
N ILE A 13 5.45 7.65 4.09
CA ILE A 13 5.87 6.68 3.08
C ILE A 13 7.38 6.49 3.15
N ASP A 14 7.81 5.26 3.36
CA ASP A 14 9.20 4.83 3.22
C ASP A 14 9.37 4.19 1.83
N GLN A 15 10.06 4.90 0.93
CA GLN A 15 10.22 4.47 -0.46
C GLN A 15 11.15 3.26 -0.59
N GLU A 16 12.07 3.04 0.35
CA GLU A 16 12.93 1.85 0.36
C GLU A 16 12.09 0.61 0.68
N ALA A 17 11.21 0.71 1.68
CA ALA A 17 10.28 -0.36 2.01
C ALA A 17 9.29 -0.64 0.87
N VAL A 18 8.77 0.41 0.20
CA VAL A 18 7.92 0.25 -0.99
C VAL A 18 8.64 -0.55 -2.08
N ALA A 19 9.88 -0.20 -2.38
CA ALA A 19 10.69 -0.94 -3.35
C ALA A 19 10.91 -2.40 -2.92
N ALA A 20 11.14 -2.66 -1.62
CA ALA A 20 11.29 -4.02 -1.09
C ALA A 20 10.01 -4.87 -1.23
N TYR A 21 8.81 -4.28 -1.09
CA TYR A 21 7.55 -4.97 -1.41
C TYR A 21 7.45 -5.28 -2.90
N ILE A 22 7.69 -4.30 -3.77
CA ILE A 22 7.63 -4.47 -5.22
C ILE A 22 8.66 -5.52 -5.69
N GLY A 23 9.85 -5.54 -5.07
CA GLY A 23 10.91 -6.51 -5.33
C GLY A 23 10.65 -7.91 -4.74
N GLY A 24 9.61 -8.08 -3.93
CA GLY A 24 9.25 -9.37 -3.31
C GLY A 24 10.08 -9.75 -2.08
N GLU A 25 10.89 -8.84 -1.54
CA GLU A 25 11.63 -9.04 -0.30
C GLU A 25 10.70 -9.03 0.92
N LEU A 26 9.63 -8.23 0.86
CA LEU A 26 8.59 -8.15 1.87
C LEU A 26 7.28 -8.77 1.36
N GLN A 27 6.67 -9.64 2.17
CA GLN A 27 5.39 -10.25 1.82
C GLN A 27 4.22 -9.28 2.06
N PRO A 28 3.28 -9.13 1.09
CA PRO A 28 2.13 -8.25 1.26
C PRO A 28 1.25 -8.70 2.43
N ASN A 29 0.63 -7.73 3.10
CA ASN A 29 -0.26 -7.96 4.25
C ASN A 29 0.38 -8.87 5.33
N ALA A 30 1.68 -8.67 5.59
CA ALA A 30 2.47 -9.46 6.54
C ALA A 30 2.36 -10.99 6.35
N GLY A 31 2.15 -11.46 5.12
CA GLY A 31 2.06 -12.89 4.80
C GLY A 31 0.73 -13.55 5.14
N ALA A 32 -0.33 -12.78 5.41
CA ALA A 32 -1.67 -13.30 5.75
C ALA A 32 -2.25 -14.26 4.70
N HIS A 33 -1.80 -14.16 3.44
CA HIS A 33 -2.29 -14.95 2.31
C HIS A 33 -1.33 -16.05 1.84
N SER A 34 -0.28 -16.36 2.62
CA SER A 34 0.75 -17.36 2.28
C SER A 34 0.25 -18.81 2.13
N GLY A 35 -1.00 -19.11 2.52
CA GLY A 35 -1.61 -20.43 2.38
C GLY A 35 -2.04 -20.81 0.95
N ARG A 36 -1.92 -19.90 -0.02
CA ARG A 36 -2.21 -20.14 -1.44
C ARG A 36 -1.23 -19.34 -2.29
N ASP A 37 -0.93 -19.85 -3.49
CA ASP A 37 -0.21 -19.09 -4.51
C ASP A 37 -1.15 -18.08 -5.19
N TRP A 38 -0.85 -16.79 -5.00
CA TRP A 38 -1.57 -15.66 -5.59
C TRP A 38 -0.76 -14.99 -6.72
N GLY A 39 0.45 -15.47 -6.99
CA GLY A 39 1.44 -14.79 -7.82
C GLY A 39 2.30 -13.80 -7.03
N PRO A 40 3.27 -13.15 -7.71
CA PRO A 40 4.08 -12.08 -7.12
C PRO A 40 3.22 -10.86 -6.80
N PHE A 41 3.62 -10.10 -5.79
CA PHE A 41 2.96 -8.87 -5.40
C PHE A 41 2.90 -7.87 -6.57
N ASP A 42 1.73 -7.30 -6.80
CA ASP A 42 1.47 -6.26 -7.80
C ASP A 42 0.87 -5.03 -7.11
N ILE A 43 1.71 -4.02 -6.84
CA ILE A 43 1.29 -2.79 -6.16
C ILE A 43 0.18 -2.03 -6.89
N GLN A 44 0.11 -2.16 -8.23
CA GLN A 44 -0.98 -1.55 -8.98
C GLN A 44 -2.30 -2.24 -8.65
N LYS A 45 -2.36 -3.57 -8.80
CA LYS A 45 -3.60 -4.34 -8.60
C LYS A 45 -4.03 -4.45 -7.14
N GLU A 46 -3.08 -4.51 -6.22
CA GLU A 46 -3.35 -4.85 -4.82
C GLU A 46 -3.39 -3.64 -3.88
N VAL A 47 -2.99 -2.45 -4.36
CA VAL A 47 -3.03 -1.22 -3.56
C VAL A 47 -3.68 -0.08 -4.34
N ILE A 48 -3.13 0.28 -5.49
CA ILE A 48 -3.53 1.51 -6.21
C ILE A 48 -4.95 1.39 -6.77
N ASP A 49 -5.24 0.31 -7.50
CA ASP A 49 -6.56 0.05 -8.09
C ASP A 49 -7.65 -0.21 -7.03
N LEU A 50 -7.24 -0.49 -5.78
CA LEU A 50 -8.14 -0.76 -4.66
C LEU A 50 -8.31 0.43 -3.71
N CYS A 51 -7.56 1.51 -3.92
CA CYS A 51 -7.71 2.73 -3.13
C CYS A 51 -9.11 3.33 -3.36
N PRO A 52 -9.99 3.43 -2.33
CA PRO A 52 -11.38 3.81 -2.54
C PRO A 52 -11.60 5.23 -3.07
N THR A 53 -10.65 6.14 -2.81
CA THR A 53 -10.66 7.52 -3.30
C THR A 53 -9.76 7.73 -4.51
N GLU A 54 -9.15 6.66 -5.02
CA GLU A 54 -8.25 6.71 -6.18
C GLU A 54 -7.11 7.75 -6.02
N CYS A 55 -6.69 8.00 -4.77
CA CYS A 55 -5.76 9.09 -4.44
C CYS A 55 -4.29 8.67 -4.44
N MET A 56 -3.99 7.42 -4.84
CA MET A 56 -2.65 6.83 -4.84
C MET A 56 -2.16 6.61 -6.28
N TRP A 57 -0.86 6.78 -6.52
CA TRP A 57 -0.25 6.46 -7.81
C TRP A 57 1.25 6.16 -7.67
N LEU A 58 1.84 5.55 -8.70
CA LEU A 58 3.29 5.44 -8.85
C LEU A 58 3.81 6.54 -9.78
N GLU A 59 4.88 7.21 -9.36
CA GLU A 59 5.66 8.14 -10.18
C GLU A 59 7.14 7.76 -10.07
N ASP A 60 7.77 7.40 -11.19
CA ASP A 60 9.17 6.96 -11.24
C ASP A 60 9.54 5.87 -10.21
N GLY A 61 8.62 4.92 -9.97
CA GLY A 61 8.81 3.83 -9.01
C GLY A 61 8.61 4.22 -7.54
N LYS A 62 8.21 5.47 -7.26
CA LYS A 62 7.88 5.95 -5.92
C LYS A 62 6.37 6.00 -5.73
N LEU A 63 5.90 5.54 -4.57
CA LEU A 63 4.50 5.62 -4.21
C LEU A 63 4.15 7.03 -3.74
N MET A 64 3.09 7.58 -4.32
CA MET A 64 2.57 8.91 -4.01
C MET A 64 1.12 8.80 -3.52
N ILE A 65 0.72 9.70 -2.60
CA ILE A 65 -0.62 9.74 -2.01
C ILE A 65 -1.08 11.20 -1.90
N ASN A 66 -2.28 11.50 -2.42
CA ASN A 66 -2.96 12.75 -2.13
C ASN A 66 -3.78 12.62 -0.83
N ASN A 67 -3.15 12.92 0.31
CA ASN A 67 -3.76 12.77 1.65
C ASN A 67 -4.99 13.66 1.91
N ARG A 68 -5.27 14.64 1.05
CA ARG A 68 -6.39 15.57 1.23
C ARG A 68 -7.72 15.00 0.74
N GLU A 69 -7.68 13.98 -0.11
CA GLU A 69 -8.86 13.36 -0.75
C GLU A 69 -9.58 12.37 0.18
#